data_AF-A0A418RLR9-F1
#
_entry.id   AF-A0A418RLR9-F1
#
_cell.length_a   1.000
_cell.length_b   1.000
_cell.length_c   1.000
_cell.angle_alpha   90.00
_cell.angle_beta   90.00
_cell.angle_gamma   90.00
#
_symmetry.space_group_name_H-M   'P 1'
#
loop_
_entity.id
_entity.type
_entity.pdbx_description
1 polymer ?
#
loop_
_entity_poly.entity_id
_entity_poly.type
_entity_poly.pdbx_seq_one_letter_code
_entity_poly.pdbx_strand_id
1 'polypeptide(L)'
;MATKKHDKPIEHKTTGKGKTYNPTDKGAGMTAKGRAEYNAKNNANLKAPAPNPKTEKDEGRKKSFCARMEGVVKHAKGDAPRAKASLKNWNC
;
A
#
# COMPACT_ATOMS: atom_id res chain seq x y z
N MET A 1 -7.38 -6.74 22.61
CA MET A 1 -8.33 -5.63 22.47
C MET A 1 -8.71 -5.50 21.01
N ALA A 2 -9.95 -5.83 20.63
CA ALA A 2 -10.42 -5.61 19.27
C ALA A 2 -10.61 -4.10 19.06
N THR A 3 -9.62 -3.45 18.46
CA THR A 3 -9.70 -2.04 18.08
C THR A 3 -10.97 -1.84 17.27
N LYS A 4 -11.92 -1.01 17.75
CA LYS A 4 -13.03 -0.51 16.93
C LYS A 4 -12.40 -0.04 15.62
N LYS A 5 -12.66 -0.75 14.52
CA LYS A 5 -12.09 -0.43 13.21
C LYS A 5 -12.64 0.94 12.84
N HIS A 6 -11.79 1.95 12.94
CA HIS A 6 -12.11 3.32 12.56
C HIS A 6 -12.44 3.38 11.05
N ASP A 7 -11.92 2.40 10.31
CA ASP A 7 -12.06 2.28 8.87
C ASP A 7 -13.20 1.34 8.48
N LYS A 8 -14.11 1.86 7.65
CA LYS A 8 -15.05 1.08 6.86
C LYS A 8 -14.26 0.22 5.86
N PRO A 9 -14.25 -1.11 6.02
CA PRO A 9 -13.49 -1.99 5.15
C PRO A 9 -14.03 -1.95 3.71
N ILE A 10 -13.12 -2.04 2.75
CA ILE A 10 -13.46 -2.33 1.36
C ILE A 10 -13.26 -3.82 1.09
N GLU A 11 -13.94 -4.36 0.08
CA GLU A 11 -13.78 -5.76 -0.28
C GLU A 11 -12.35 -6.02 -0.78
N HIS A 12 -11.72 -7.09 -0.31
CA HIS A 12 -10.37 -7.47 -0.73
C HIS A 12 -10.42 -8.32 -2.01
N LYS A 13 -10.49 -7.66 -3.17
CA LYS A 13 -10.53 -8.29 -4.49
C LYS A 13 -9.19 -8.16 -5.20
N THR A 14 -8.54 -9.28 -5.51
CA THR A 14 -7.26 -9.35 -6.24
C THR A 14 -7.40 -9.80 -7.70
N THR A 15 -8.55 -10.34 -8.07
CA THR A 15 -8.86 -10.89 -9.40
C THR A 15 -10.07 -10.20 -10.03
N GLY A 16 -10.25 -10.35 -11.35
CA GLY A 16 -11.41 -9.84 -12.09
C GLY A 16 -11.39 -8.35 -12.47
N LYS A 17 -12.40 -7.94 -13.25
CA LYS A 17 -12.66 -6.53 -13.59
C LYS A 17 -13.13 -5.81 -12.33
N GLY A 18 -12.33 -4.87 -11.83
CA GLY A 18 -12.67 -4.11 -10.60
C GLY A 18 -11.86 -4.45 -9.36
N LYS A 19 -10.76 -5.21 -9.48
CA LYS A 19 -9.88 -5.50 -8.34
C LYS A 19 -9.47 -4.25 -7.55
N THR A 20 -9.53 -4.34 -6.23
CA THR A 20 -9.21 -3.29 -5.25
C THR A 20 -7.79 -3.43 -4.71
N TYR A 21 -7.20 -4.63 -4.79
CA TYR A 21 -5.83 -4.93 -4.36
C TYR A 21 -5.04 -5.65 -5.45
N ASN A 22 -3.72 -5.49 -5.44
CA ASN A 22 -2.80 -6.29 -6.24
C ASN A 22 -2.31 -7.50 -5.44
N PRO A 23 -2.17 -8.68 -6.09
CA PRO A 23 -1.46 -9.80 -5.49
C PRO A 23 0.02 -9.44 -5.28
N THR A 24 0.71 -10.22 -4.45
CA THR A 24 2.14 -10.04 -4.16
C THR A 24 3.01 -10.09 -5.41
N ASP A 25 2.66 -10.95 -6.37
CA ASP A 25 3.37 -11.10 -7.65
C ASP A 25 3.26 -9.86 -8.54
N LYS A 26 2.27 -8.99 -8.28
CA LYS A 26 2.04 -7.74 -9.03
C LYS A 26 2.39 -6.50 -8.22
N GLY A 27 3.30 -6.63 -7.24
CA GLY A 27 3.81 -5.52 -6.45
C GLY A 27 3.01 -5.19 -5.19
N ALA A 28 2.00 -6.01 -4.84
CA ALA A 28 1.14 -5.82 -3.68
C ALA A 28 0.47 -4.41 -3.59
N GLY A 29 -0.28 -4.17 -2.53
CA GLY A 29 -0.92 -2.87 -2.27
C GLY A 29 -2.29 -2.67 -2.95
N MET A 30 -2.89 -1.50 -2.73
CA MET A 30 -4.19 -1.14 -3.29
C MET A 30 -4.07 -0.64 -4.73
N THR A 31 -5.05 -1.00 -5.54
CA THR A 31 -5.19 -0.46 -6.90
C THR A 31 -5.74 0.96 -6.86
N ALA A 32 -5.77 1.65 -8.00
CA ALA A 32 -6.41 2.96 -8.10
C ALA A 32 -7.88 2.92 -7.65
N LYS A 33 -8.62 1.87 -8.05
CA LYS A 33 -10.00 1.64 -7.62
C LYS A 33 -10.12 1.40 -6.13
N GLY A 34 -9.25 0.55 -5.56
CA GLY A 34 -9.25 0.30 -4.12
C GLY A 34 -8.99 1.57 -3.31
N ARG A 35 -8.00 2.39 -3.70
CA ARG A 35 -7.74 3.68 -3.05
C ARG A 35 -8.94 4.62 -3.16
N ALA A 36 -9.55 4.72 -4.34
CA ALA A 36 -10.72 5.57 -4.55
C ALA A 36 -11.91 5.13 -3.68
N GLU A 37 -12.22 3.84 -3.64
CA GLU A 37 -13.31 3.29 -2.83
C GLU A 37 -13.05 3.49 -1.33
N TYR A 38 -11.82 3.26 -0.88
CA TYR A 38 -11.45 3.45 0.52
C TYR A 38 -11.52 4.93 0.91
N ASN A 39 -11.00 5.83 0.08
CA ASN A 39 -11.04 7.26 0.30
C ASN A 39 -12.49 7.76 0.37
N ALA A 40 -13.37 7.29 -0.51
CA ALA A 40 -14.78 7.63 -0.51
C ALA A 40 -15.52 7.13 0.75
N LYS A 41 -15.25 5.89 1.19
CA LYS A 41 -15.92 5.33 2.38
C LYS A 41 -15.42 5.93 3.70
N ASN A 42 -14.13 6.25 3.77
CA ASN A 42 -13.44 6.65 5.00
C ASN A 42 -13.13 8.14 5.09
N ASN A 43 -13.53 8.94 4.10
CA ASN A 43 -13.08 10.34 3.98
C ASN A 43 -11.54 10.45 4.12
N ALA A 44 -10.83 9.52 3.48
CA ALA A 44 -9.39 9.39 3.55
C ALA A 44 -8.71 9.97 2.30
N ASN A 45 -7.40 10.20 2.38
CA ASN A 45 -6.60 10.76 1.28
C ASN A 45 -5.40 9.86 0.93
N LEU A 46 -5.66 8.56 0.72
CA LEU A 46 -4.63 7.61 0.32
C LEU A 46 -4.05 7.99 -1.04
N LYS A 47 -2.74 8.21 -1.07
CA LYS A 47 -1.99 8.53 -2.29
C LYS A 47 -1.47 7.26 -2.97
N ALA A 48 -1.22 7.38 -4.27
CA ALA A 48 -0.57 6.33 -5.03
C ALA A 48 0.93 6.21 -4.63
N PRO A 49 1.54 5.03 -4.85
CA PRO A 49 2.99 4.90 -4.86
C PRO A 49 3.61 5.91 -5.81
N ALA A 50 4.73 6.51 -5.40
CA ALA A 50 5.50 7.46 -6.19
C ALA A 50 6.90 6.88 -6.48
N PRO A 51 7.03 5.84 -7.33
CA PRO A 51 8.32 5.20 -7.61
C PRO A 51 9.33 6.15 -8.26
N ASN A 52 8.82 7.06 -9.10
CA ASN A 52 9.55 8.15 -9.74
C ASN A 52 8.99 9.47 -9.21
N PRO A 53 9.46 9.95 -8.03
CA PRO A 53 8.97 11.19 -7.44
C PRO A 53 9.31 12.36 -8.34
N LYS A 54 8.31 13.23 -8.59
CA LYS A 54 8.48 14.46 -9.38
C LYS A 54 8.52 15.73 -8.54
N THR A 55 8.17 15.60 -7.26
CA THR A 55 8.12 16.71 -6.30
C THR A 55 8.84 16.29 -5.02
N GLU A 56 9.36 17.26 -4.26
CA GLU A 56 9.98 17.00 -2.95
C GLU A 56 9.00 16.31 -1.98
N LYS A 57 7.71 16.62 -2.08
CA LYS A 57 6.66 15.93 -1.29
C LYS A 57 6.55 14.46 -1.65
N ASP A 58 6.62 14.12 -2.94
CA ASP A 58 6.61 12.71 -3.38
C ASP A 58 7.88 11.99 -2.94
N GLU A 59 9.03 12.66 -3.00
CA GLU A 59 10.31 12.11 -2.52
C GLU A 59 10.26 11.86 -1.01
N GLY A 60 9.78 12.81 -0.22
CA GLY A 60 9.61 12.66 1.22
C GLY A 60 8.67 11.51 1.57
N ARG A 61 7.57 11.34 0.82
CA ARG A 61 6.69 10.17 0.98
C ARG A 61 7.39 8.86 0.63
N LYS A 62 8.15 8.83 -0.47
CA LYS A 62 8.93 7.66 -0.88
C LYS A 62 9.94 7.28 0.19
N LYS A 63 10.79 8.21 0.63
CA LYS A 63 11.77 8.01 1.71
C LYS A 63 11.13 7.48 2.99
N SER A 64 10.02 8.11 3.41
CA SER A 64 9.27 7.67 4.59
C SER A 64 8.70 6.26 4.43
N PHE A 65 8.18 5.93 3.25
CA PHE A 65 7.64 4.60 2.98
C PHE A 65 8.74 3.53 2.97
N CYS A 66 9.85 3.78 2.24
CA CYS A 66 10.99 2.86 2.17
C CYS A 66 11.51 2.56 3.58
N ALA A 67 11.82 3.59 4.38
CA ALA A 67 12.37 3.41 5.73
C ALA A 67 11.44 2.58 6.64
N ARG A 68 10.13 2.84 6.60
CA ARG A 68 9.16 2.10 7.43
C ARG A 68 9.00 0.66 6.97
N MET A 69 8.93 0.43 5.66
CA MET A 69 8.70 -0.91 5.11
C MET A 69 9.95 -1.79 5.12
N GLU A 70 11.14 -1.21 4.96
CA GLU A 70 12.40 -1.90 5.16
C GLU A 70 12.55 -2.42 6.59
N GLY A 71 12.17 -1.61 7.59
CA GLY A 71 12.12 -2.04 8.99
C GLY A 71 11.18 -3.24 9.17
N VAL A 72 10.02 -3.23 8.51
CA VAL A 72 9.09 -4.38 8.54
C VAL A 72 9.72 -5.64 7.96
N VAL A 73 10.45 -5.54 6.83
CA VAL A 73 11.14 -6.70 6.25
C VAL A 73 12.26 -7.18 7.18
N LYS A 74 13.04 -6.28 7.77
CA LYS A 74 14.15 -6.61 8.69
C LYS A 74 13.68 -7.31 9.97
N HIS A 75 12.54 -6.89 10.52
CA HIS A 75 11.98 -7.46 11.76
C HIS A 75 10.91 -8.53 11.52
N ALA A 76 10.67 -8.92 10.26
CA ALA A 76 9.73 -9.98 9.97
C ALA A 76 10.31 -11.33 10.43
N LYS A 77 9.46 -12.15 11.07
CA LYS A 77 9.80 -13.53 11.45
C LYS A 77 9.94 -14.49 10.25
N GLY A 78 9.85 -13.99 9.01
CA GLY A 78 9.88 -14.75 7.77
C GLY A 78 9.98 -13.84 6.55
N ASP A 79 9.82 -14.41 5.35
CA ASP A 79 10.28 -13.80 4.08
C ASP A 79 9.52 -12.53 3.61
N ALA A 80 8.54 -12.07 4.38
CA ALA A 80 7.76 -10.84 4.17
C ALA A 80 7.43 -10.50 2.70
N PRO A 81 6.91 -11.44 1.89
CA PRO A 81 6.82 -11.30 0.44
C PRO A 81 5.96 -10.11 0.01
N ARG A 82 4.92 -9.80 0.78
CA ARG A 82 4.06 -8.62 0.56
C ARG A 82 4.77 -7.29 0.80
N ALA A 83 5.61 -7.22 1.83
CA ALA A 83 6.39 -6.02 2.12
C ALA A 83 7.48 -5.83 1.05
N LYS A 84 8.19 -6.90 0.68
CA LYS A 84 9.18 -6.89 -0.42
C LYS A 84 8.56 -6.48 -1.76
N ALA A 85 7.39 -7.01 -2.10
CA ALA A 85 6.66 -6.61 -3.30
C ALA A 85 6.27 -5.13 -3.28
N SER A 86 5.86 -4.63 -2.10
CA SER A 86 5.50 -3.22 -1.93
C SER A 86 6.71 -2.30 -2.07
N LEU A 87 7.87 -2.67 -1.50
CA LEU A 87 9.12 -1.94 -1.68
C LEU A 87 9.47 -1.81 -3.17
N LYS A 88 9.47 -2.94 -3.90
CA LYS A 88 9.71 -2.95 -5.36
C LYS A 88 8.77 -2.01 -6.12
N ASN A 89 7.48 -1.97 -5.74
CA ASN A 89 6.49 -1.10 -6.40
C ASN A 89 6.71 0.40 -6.10
N TRP A 90 7.33 0.72 -4.97
CA TRP A 90 7.76 2.08 -4.62
C TRP A 90 9.18 2.40 -5.11
N ASN A 91 9.83 1.47 -5.82
CA ASN A 91 11.22 1.55 -6.23
C ASN A 91 12.14 1.88 -5.05
N CYS A 92 11.87 1.18 -3.95
CA CYS A 92 12.75 0.87 -2.84
C CYS A 92 13.19 -0.61 -3.04
#